data_AF-A0A847L6A5-F1
#
_entry.id   AF-A0A847L6A5-F1
#
_cell.length_a   1.000
_cell.length_b   1.000
_cell.length_c   1.000
_cell.angle_alpha   90.00
_cell.angle_beta   90.00
_cell.angle_gamma   90.00
#
_symmetry.space_group_name_H-M   'P 1'
#
loop_
_entity.id
_entity.type
_entity.pdbx_description
1 polymer ?
#
loop_
_entity_poly.entity_id
_entity_poly.type
_entity_poly.pdbx_seq_one_letter_code
_entity_poly.pdbx_strand_id
1 'polypeptide(L)'
;MRKLIFLFTLFSFFCVSLVSVKAQTVGELRKQRKEIQERINATNKLLQQTKKDEKKSRNRLNTLKRNMNDRKKLINSYNLEINALNRKIDKLTSERKALEAQLEKQKQDYAKLIQNTQMNRNSYSKLMFLLSARNFDQTLRRARYLQEFADYKKEQVKQIESVKKQIEIKTASLDQNKAEKLKALKAKEIENAKLIKEEGEEKVLYAELQKEEKKLTAEFRLHQRKRDQIDNRIQEVIAEEIRKAEARRRAEEARRRAAEVRRKAEEAKLAEALAKKNASKTAKSATQPSETQQTTTAQATAPEETPTKTTSPAVEKPRPSDAVSTMTREESLLAGGFANNRGRLPWPVDRGVISGRFGMQPHPELRHVTINNKGTYFRAPSGTKARAVYEGVVTRRFALPGSGSAVIIQHGNYRTVYGNLSSVYVREGERVSARQAIGQIFTDAESGQAELQFQIWRGSSMVNPESWLRR
;
A
#
# COMPACT_ATOMS: atom_id res chain seq x y z
N MET A 1 -34.63 -19.60 55.99
CA MET A 1 -33.22 -19.13 56.12
C MET A 1 -32.17 -20.07 55.49
N ARG A 2 -32.47 -20.79 54.38
CA ARG A 2 -31.47 -21.62 53.66
C ARG A 2 -31.10 -21.07 52.27
N LYS A 3 -31.86 -20.11 51.73
CA LYS A 3 -31.56 -19.45 50.43
C LYS A 3 -30.69 -18.19 50.55
N LEU A 4 -30.56 -17.59 51.74
CA LEU A 4 -29.69 -16.42 51.96
C LEU A 4 -28.22 -16.79 52.22
N ILE A 5 -27.95 -18.02 52.66
CA ILE A 5 -26.59 -18.50 52.94
C ILE A 5 -25.86 -18.89 51.64
N PHE A 6 -26.59 -19.36 50.62
CA PHE A 6 -26.02 -19.70 49.31
C PHE A 6 -25.66 -18.46 48.45
N LEU A 7 -26.28 -17.32 48.72
CA LEU A 7 -26.00 -16.06 48.02
C LEU A 7 -24.75 -15.34 48.58
N PHE A 8 -24.35 -15.66 49.82
CA PHE A 8 -23.13 -15.14 50.43
C PHE A 8 -21.90 -16.03 50.14
N THR A 9 -22.09 -17.34 49.90
CA THR A 9 -21.00 -18.24 49.50
C THR A 9 -20.66 -18.17 48.00
N LEU A 10 -21.59 -17.69 47.15
CA LEU A 10 -21.28 -17.40 45.73
C LEU A 10 -20.60 -16.03 45.54
N PHE A 11 -20.72 -15.12 46.49
CA PHE A 11 -20.04 -13.81 46.48
C PHE A 11 -18.63 -13.86 47.08
N SER A 12 -18.32 -14.87 47.88
CA SER A 12 -16.99 -15.11 48.47
C SER A 12 -15.98 -15.73 47.49
N PHE A 13 -16.44 -16.30 46.36
CA PHE A 13 -15.56 -16.83 45.31
C PHE A 13 -15.24 -15.80 44.21
N PHE A 14 -15.68 -14.54 44.37
CA PHE A 14 -15.45 -13.45 43.41
C PHE A 14 -14.41 -12.43 43.88
N CYS A 15 -13.68 -12.68 44.98
CA CYS A 15 -12.85 -11.64 45.61
C CYS A 15 -11.33 -11.87 45.60
N VAL A 16 -10.79 -12.96 45.04
CA VAL A 16 -9.33 -13.14 44.93
C VAL A 16 -8.95 -13.82 43.62
N SER A 17 -9.13 -13.12 42.51
CA SER A 17 -8.17 -13.23 41.41
C SER A 17 -7.61 -11.83 41.17
N LEU A 18 -6.78 -11.39 42.12
CA LEU A 18 -5.77 -10.39 41.85
C LEU A 18 -5.01 -10.87 40.60
N VAL A 19 -5.36 -10.27 39.47
CA VAL A 19 -4.51 -10.25 38.28
C VAL A 19 -3.17 -9.71 38.77
N SER A 20 -2.23 -10.62 39.04
CA SER A 20 -0.83 -10.28 39.07
C SER A 20 -0.53 -9.76 37.67
N VAL A 21 -0.58 -8.44 37.51
CA VAL A 21 0.09 -7.72 36.44
C VAL A 21 1.56 -8.07 36.62
N LYS A 22 1.99 -9.19 36.03
CA LYS A 22 3.41 -9.51 35.88
C LYS A 22 3.95 -8.37 35.04
N ALA A 23 4.62 -7.43 35.70
CA ALA A 23 5.48 -6.46 35.06
C ALA A 23 6.47 -7.27 34.21
N GLN A 24 6.21 -7.34 32.90
CA GLN A 24 7.11 -8.02 31.97
C GLN A 24 8.50 -7.43 32.16
N THR A 25 9.48 -8.30 32.37
CA THR A 25 10.81 -7.84 32.71
C THR A 25 11.42 -7.15 31.49
N VAL A 26 12.23 -6.11 31.73
CA VAL A 26 12.87 -5.29 30.68
C VAL A 26 13.67 -6.15 29.68
N GLY A 27 14.24 -7.27 30.14
CA GLY A 27 14.97 -8.23 29.32
C GLY A 27 14.09 -9.02 28.35
N GLU A 28 12.92 -9.49 28.80
CA GLU A 28 11.97 -10.25 27.96
C GLU A 28 11.40 -9.38 26.83
N LEU A 29 11.06 -8.12 27.13
CA LEU A 29 10.59 -7.16 26.13
C LEU A 29 11.66 -6.83 25.10
N ARG A 30 12.93 -6.79 25.51
CA ARG A 30 14.07 -6.58 24.61
C ARG A 30 14.22 -7.72 23.63
N LYS A 31 14.15 -8.96 24.14
CA LYS A 31 14.21 -10.16 23.32
C LYS A 31 13.05 -10.19 22.32
N GLN A 32 11.83 -9.91 22.78
CA GLN A 32 10.64 -9.83 21.93
C GLN A 32 10.76 -8.75 20.84
N ARG A 33 11.22 -7.54 21.18
CA ARG A 33 11.42 -6.47 20.20
C ARG A 33 12.48 -6.86 19.15
N LYS A 34 13.60 -7.43 19.59
CA LYS A 34 14.67 -7.90 18.70
C LYS A 34 14.16 -8.99 17.75
N GLU A 35 13.50 -10.02 18.27
CA GLU A 35 12.90 -11.09 17.47
C GLU A 35 11.86 -10.57 16.47
N ILE A 36 11.01 -9.62 16.88
CA ILE A 36 10.03 -9.00 15.97
C ILE A 36 10.74 -8.19 14.88
N GLN A 37 11.81 -7.47 15.21
CA GLN A 37 12.56 -6.68 14.23
C GLN A 37 13.30 -7.57 13.23
N GLU A 38 13.93 -8.65 13.70
CA GLU A 38 14.54 -9.66 12.83
C GLU A 38 13.52 -10.31 11.92
N ARG A 39 12.34 -10.66 12.45
CA ARG A 39 11.22 -11.17 11.62
C ARG A 39 10.76 -10.13 10.59
N ILE A 40 10.63 -8.85 10.94
CA ILE A 40 10.29 -7.80 9.97
C ILE A 40 11.36 -7.69 8.88
N ASN A 41 12.64 -7.72 9.24
CA ASN A 41 13.75 -7.64 8.29
C ASN A 41 13.78 -8.88 7.38
N ALA A 42 13.56 -10.06 7.94
CA ALA A 42 13.46 -11.31 7.20
C ALA A 42 12.24 -11.31 6.26
N THR A 43 11.07 -10.86 6.74
CA THR A 43 9.86 -10.68 5.92
C THR A 43 10.08 -9.64 4.83
N ASN A 44 10.78 -8.52 5.08
CA ASN A 44 11.13 -7.54 4.06
C ASN A 44 12.10 -8.11 3.02
N LYS A 45 13.14 -8.85 3.46
CA LYS A 45 14.06 -9.54 2.55
C LYS A 45 13.33 -10.56 1.68
N LEU A 46 12.44 -11.36 2.29
CA LEU A 46 11.59 -12.30 1.58
C LEU A 46 10.67 -11.57 0.61
N LEU A 47 10.07 -10.44 1.00
CA LEU A 47 9.21 -9.63 0.15
C LEU A 47 9.97 -8.98 -1.02
N GLN A 48 11.23 -8.60 -0.84
CA GLN A 48 12.09 -8.15 -1.94
C GLN A 48 12.42 -9.29 -2.90
N GLN A 49 12.70 -10.49 -2.39
CA GLN A 49 12.89 -11.69 -3.21
C GLN A 49 11.60 -12.04 -3.95
N THR A 50 10.47 -12.11 -3.26
CA THR A 50 9.14 -12.31 -3.83
C THR A 50 8.80 -11.23 -4.85
N LYS A 51 9.19 -9.96 -4.71
CA LYS A 51 9.00 -8.96 -5.77
C LYS A 51 9.86 -9.20 -7.01
N LYS A 52 11.11 -9.65 -6.83
CA LYS A 52 11.97 -10.03 -7.96
C LYS A 52 11.39 -11.25 -8.67
N ASP A 53 10.90 -12.22 -7.91
CA ASP A 53 10.28 -13.43 -8.44
C ASP A 53 8.88 -13.16 -9.00
N GLU A 54 8.09 -12.26 -8.41
CA GLU A 54 6.85 -11.71 -8.96
C GLU A 54 7.12 -11.02 -10.29
N LYS A 55 8.20 -10.24 -10.41
CA LYS A 55 8.59 -9.63 -11.69
C LYS A 55 8.92 -10.70 -12.73
N LYS A 56 9.64 -11.77 -12.38
CA LYS A 56 9.90 -12.91 -13.28
C LYS A 56 8.61 -13.64 -13.63
N SER A 57 7.75 -13.94 -12.67
CA SER A 57 6.46 -14.60 -12.83
C SER A 57 5.49 -13.75 -13.65
N ARG A 58 5.54 -12.42 -13.52
CA ARG A 58 4.76 -11.45 -14.31
C ARG A 58 5.28 -11.35 -15.74
N ASN A 59 6.59 -11.38 -15.95
CA ASN A 59 7.17 -11.50 -17.28
C ASN A 59 6.76 -12.83 -17.93
N ARG A 60 6.82 -13.94 -17.17
CA ARG A 60 6.36 -15.25 -17.63
C ARG A 60 4.87 -15.25 -17.96
N LEU A 61 4.02 -14.62 -17.13
CA LEU A 61 2.60 -14.45 -17.38
C LEU A 61 2.33 -13.62 -18.65
N ASN A 62 3.08 -12.55 -18.86
CA ASN A 62 2.97 -11.72 -20.06
C ASN A 62 3.38 -12.50 -21.32
N THR A 63 4.46 -13.28 -21.26
CA THR A 63 4.87 -14.18 -22.35
C THR A 63 3.81 -15.24 -22.60
N LEU A 64 3.27 -15.87 -21.55
CA LEU A 64 2.19 -16.85 -21.64
C LEU A 64 0.95 -16.26 -22.30
N LYS A 65 0.53 -15.05 -21.90
CA LYS A 65 -0.58 -14.31 -22.52
C LYS A 65 -0.35 -14.00 -24.00
N ARG A 66 0.88 -13.61 -24.38
CA ARG A 66 1.25 -13.40 -25.78
C ARG A 66 1.14 -14.71 -26.56
N ASN A 67 1.73 -15.79 -26.05
CA ASN A 67 1.67 -17.12 -26.66
C ASN A 67 0.22 -17.59 -26.84
N MET A 68 -0.64 -17.44 -25.82
CA MET A 68 -2.06 -17.80 -25.93
C MET A 68 -2.80 -16.97 -26.97
N ASN A 69 -2.50 -15.67 -27.08
CA ASN A 69 -3.09 -14.81 -28.11
C ASN A 69 -2.64 -15.24 -29.52
N ASP A 70 -1.36 -15.58 -29.68
CA ASP A 70 -0.84 -16.05 -30.96
C ASP A 70 -1.39 -17.44 -31.32
N ARG A 71 -1.60 -18.32 -30.35
CA ARG A 71 -2.33 -19.58 -30.56
C ARG A 71 -3.78 -19.34 -30.97
N LYS A 72 -4.49 -18.41 -30.33
CA LYS A 72 -5.87 -18.04 -30.72
C LYS A 72 -5.93 -17.54 -32.16
N LYS A 73 -4.96 -16.73 -32.59
CA LYS A 73 -4.84 -16.30 -34.00
C LYS A 73 -4.57 -17.49 -34.93
N LEU A 74 -3.68 -18.40 -34.55
CA LEU A 74 -3.34 -19.60 -35.33
C LEU A 74 -4.55 -20.56 -35.47
N ILE A 75 -5.31 -20.75 -34.39
CA ILE A 75 -6.57 -21.51 -34.43
C ILE A 75 -7.57 -20.84 -35.38
N ASN A 76 -7.64 -19.50 -35.36
CA ASN A 76 -8.48 -18.76 -36.29
C ASN A 76 -8.03 -18.93 -37.75
N SER A 77 -6.72 -18.90 -38.03
CA SER A 77 -6.23 -19.16 -39.39
C SER A 77 -6.57 -20.58 -39.85
N TYR A 78 -6.46 -21.60 -38.99
CA TYR A 78 -6.92 -22.95 -39.33
C TYR A 78 -8.42 -23.00 -39.61
N ASN A 79 -9.25 -22.26 -38.85
CA ASN A 79 -10.69 -22.18 -39.14
C ASN A 79 -10.96 -21.57 -40.53
N LEU A 80 -10.23 -20.51 -40.89
CA LEU A 80 -10.34 -19.88 -42.21
C LEU A 80 -9.92 -20.84 -43.33
N GLU A 81 -8.80 -21.55 -43.14
CA GLU A 81 -8.31 -22.57 -44.07
C GLU A 81 -9.31 -23.71 -44.25
N ILE A 82 -9.84 -24.27 -43.15
CA ILE A 82 -10.87 -25.33 -43.17
C ILE A 82 -12.12 -24.84 -43.90
N ASN A 83 -12.55 -23.59 -43.67
CA ASN A 83 -13.71 -23.02 -44.35
C ASN A 83 -13.47 -22.82 -45.85
N ALA A 84 -12.27 -22.40 -46.25
CA ALA A 84 -11.89 -22.30 -47.67
C ALA A 84 -11.86 -23.68 -48.34
N LEU A 85 -11.29 -24.69 -47.66
CA LEU A 85 -11.27 -26.08 -48.13
C LEU A 85 -12.69 -26.65 -48.24
N ASN A 86 -13.58 -26.37 -47.29
CA ASN A 86 -14.99 -26.77 -47.37
C ASN A 86 -15.66 -26.22 -48.63
N ARG A 87 -15.56 -24.90 -48.88
CA ARG A 87 -16.12 -24.28 -50.08
C ARG A 87 -15.58 -24.90 -51.37
N LYS A 88 -14.29 -25.23 -51.39
CA LYS A 88 -13.64 -25.87 -52.55
C LYS A 88 -14.11 -27.32 -52.73
N ILE A 89 -14.24 -28.08 -51.64
CA ILE A 89 -14.79 -29.45 -51.64
C ILE A 89 -16.23 -29.42 -52.14
N ASP A 90 -17.07 -28.51 -51.65
CA ASP A 90 -18.47 -28.38 -52.05
C ASP A 90 -18.58 -28.04 -53.55
N LYS A 91 -17.78 -27.07 -54.02
CA LYS A 91 -17.69 -26.71 -55.43
C LYS A 91 -17.27 -27.90 -56.29
N LEU A 92 -16.16 -28.57 -55.96
CA LEU A 92 -15.68 -29.75 -56.70
C LEU A 92 -16.70 -30.89 -56.69
N THR A 93 -17.42 -31.08 -55.58
CA THR A 93 -18.47 -32.09 -55.45
C THR A 93 -19.64 -31.78 -56.40
N SER A 94 -20.07 -30.51 -56.45
CA SER A 94 -21.15 -30.08 -57.35
C SER A 94 -20.76 -30.20 -58.84
N GLU A 95 -19.54 -29.79 -59.20
CA GLU A 95 -19.01 -29.89 -60.57
C GLU A 95 -18.86 -31.37 -60.99
N ARG A 96 -18.32 -32.22 -60.13
CA ARG A 96 -18.20 -33.66 -60.39
C ARG A 96 -19.57 -34.30 -60.61
N LYS A 97 -20.56 -33.96 -59.77
CA LYS A 97 -21.94 -34.47 -59.90
C LYS A 97 -22.60 -34.02 -61.21
N ALA A 98 -22.35 -32.79 -61.65
CA ALA A 98 -22.84 -32.30 -62.94
C ALA A 98 -22.21 -33.05 -64.12
N LEU A 99 -20.91 -33.31 -64.08
CA LEU A 99 -20.20 -34.10 -65.09
C LEU A 99 -20.66 -35.56 -65.11
N GLU A 100 -20.91 -36.17 -63.94
CA GLU A 100 -21.48 -37.52 -63.83
C GLU A 100 -22.85 -37.59 -64.49
N ALA A 101 -23.74 -36.61 -64.24
CA ALA A 101 -25.05 -36.54 -64.89
C ALA A 101 -24.93 -36.34 -66.41
N GLN A 102 -23.99 -35.49 -66.87
CA GLN A 102 -23.71 -35.30 -68.30
C GLN A 102 -23.21 -36.60 -68.95
N LEU A 103 -22.29 -37.31 -68.29
CA LEU A 103 -21.75 -38.57 -68.77
C LEU A 103 -22.85 -39.62 -68.92
N GLU A 104 -23.75 -39.72 -67.94
CA GLU A 104 -24.88 -40.66 -68.01
C GLU A 104 -25.84 -40.30 -69.16
N LYS A 105 -26.13 -39.02 -69.38
CA LYS A 105 -26.90 -38.58 -70.54
C LYS A 105 -26.23 -38.95 -71.87
N GLN A 106 -24.94 -38.66 -72.03
CA GLN A 106 -24.18 -38.99 -73.24
C GLN A 106 -24.13 -40.51 -73.50
N LYS A 107 -23.96 -41.32 -72.45
CA LYS A 107 -24.00 -42.79 -72.55
C LYS A 107 -25.38 -43.27 -73.00
N GLN A 108 -26.46 -42.72 -72.46
CA GLN A 108 -27.82 -43.08 -72.86
C GLN A 108 -28.11 -42.70 -74.31
N ASP A 109 -27.73 -41.50 -74.74
CA ASP A 109 -27.91 -41.03 -76.12
C ASP A 109 -27.07 -41.87 -77.10
N TYR A 110 -25.83 -42.19 -76.74
CA TYR A 110 -24.98 -43.09 -77.51
C TYR A 110 -25.54 -44.52 -77.55
N ALA A 111 -26.07 -45.04 -76.44
CA ALA A 111 -26.70 -46.35 -76.41
C ALA A 111 -27.91 -46.42 -77.36
N LYS A 112 -28.79 -45.40 -77.37
CA LYS A 112 -29.91 -45.30 -78.33
C LYS A 112 -29.41 -45.25 -79.78
N LEU A 113 -28.37 -44.48 -80.05
CA LEU A 113 -27.73 -44.40 -81.38
C LEU A 113 -27.22 -45.77 -81.84
N ILE A 114 -26.52 -46.49 -80.95
CA ILE A 114 -26.01 -47.83 -81.24
C ILE A 114 -27.14 -48.82 -81.45
N GLN A 115 -28.13 -48.86 -80.55
CA GLN A 115 -29.29 -49.74 -80.63
C GLN A 115 -30.04 -49.57 -81.97
N ASN A 116 -30.33 -48.33 -82.37
CA ASN A 116 -30.99 -48.05 -83.65
C ASN A 116 -30.14 -48.49 -84.86
N THR A 117 -28.82 -48.37 -84.78
CA THR A 117 -27.93 -48.87 -85.85
C THR A 117 -27.72 -50.37 -85.83
N GLN A 118 -27.90 -51.02 -84.67
CA GLN A 118 -27.74 -52.45 -84.47
C GLN A 118 -28.97 -53.23 -84.95
N MET A 119 -30.16 -52.63 -84.93
CA MET A 119 -31.33 -53.21 -85.62
C MET A 119 -31.18 -53.22 -87.15
N ASN A 120 -30.25 -52.41 -87.69
CA ASN A 120 -29.96 -52.29 -89.12
C ASN A 120 -28.54 -52.83 -89.49
N ARG A 121 -27.96 -53.73 -88.68
CA ARG A 121 -26.50 -54.00 -88.62
C ARG A 121 -25.85 -54.69 -89.82
N ASN A 122 -26.61 -55.30 -90.72
CA ASN A 122 -26.01 -56.14 -91.75
C ASN A 122 -25.13 -55.28 -92.68
N SER A 123 -23.90 -55.71 -93.00
CA SER A 123 -23.04 -55.03 -93.99
C SER A 123 -23.74 -54.91 -95.35
N TYR A 124 -24.62 -55.87 -95.63
CA TYR A 124 -25.55 -55.83 -96.74
C TYR A 124 -26.49 -54.62 -96.69
N SER A 125 -26.94 -54.16 -95.51
CA SER A 125 -27.82 -52.98 -95.37
C SER A 125 -27.12 -51.68 -95.78
N LYS A 126 -25.81 -51.55 -95.50
CA LYS A 126 -25.03 -50.36 -95.89
C LYS A 126 -24.75 -50.34 -97.39
N LEU A 127 -24.30 -51.47 -97.94
CA LEU A 127 -24.09 -51.58 -99.38
C LEU A 127 -25.42 -51.45 -100.14
N MET A 128 -26.50 -52.10 -99.68
CA MET A 128 -27.84 -51.94 -100.25
C MET A 128 -28.36 -50.51 -100.08
N PHE A 129 -28.05 -49.81 -98.99
CA PHE A 129 -28.38 -48.38 -98.86
C PHE A 129 -27.66 -47.53 -99.90
N LEU A 130 -26.41 -47.83 -100.24
CA LEU A 130 -25.67 -47.13 -101.30
C LEU A 130 -26.16 -47.52 -102.71
N LEU A 131 -26.44 -48.80 -102.93
CA LEU A 131 -26.84 -49.38 -104.22
C LEU A 131 -28.34 -49.16 -104.54
N SER A 132 -29.20 -48.95 -103.56
CA SER A 132 -30.63 -48.61 -103.74
C SER A 132 -30.87 -47.13 -104.08
N ALA A 133 -29.83 -46.40 -104.46
CA ALA A 133 -29.95 -45.03 -104.93
C ALA A 133 -30.47 -45.02 -106.38
N ARG A 134 -31.33 -44.05 -106.70
CA ARG A 134 -31.94 -43.88 -108.04
C ARG A 134 -30.95 -43.39 -109.09
N ASN A 135 -29.87 -42.73 -108.67
CA ASN A 135 -28.81 -42.19 -109.53
C ASN A 135 -27.47 -42.02 -108.78
N PHE A 136 -26.39 -41.82 -109.54
CA PHE A 136 -25.02 -41.70 -109.01
C PHE A 136 -24.86 -40.55 -107.99
N ASP A 137 -25.49 -39.40 -108.24
CA ASP A 137 -25.49 -38.27 -107.30
C ASP A 137 -26.14 -38.63 -105.95
N GLN A 138 -27.25 -39.38 -105.96
CA GLN A 138 -27.85 -39.88 -104.73
C GLN A 138 -26.94 -40.90 -104.02
N THR A 139 -26.22 -41.76 -104.73
CA THR A 139 -25.21 -42.66 -104.13
C THR A 139 -24.11 -41.86 -103.44
N LEU A 140 -23.58 -40.81 -104.07
CA LEU A 140 -22.52 -39.98 -103.52
C LEU A 140 -22.97 -39.23 -102.25
N ARG A 141 -24.20 -38.68 -102.24
CA ARG A 141 -24.80 -38.08 -101.04
C ARG A 141 -24.95 -39.09 -99.90
N ARG A 142 -25.46 -40.29 -100.20
CA ARG A 142 -25.60 -41.37 -99.19
C ARG A 142 -24.26 -41.83 -98.64
N ALA A 143 -23.22 -41.91 -99.48
CA ALA A 143 -21.86 -42.23 -99.06
C ALA A 143 -21.29 -41.16 -98.11
N ARG A 144 -21.46 -39.87 -98.46
CA ARG A 144 -21.09 -38.76 -97.58
C ARG A 144 -21.79 -38.82 -96.23
N TYR A 145 -23.11 -39.07 -96.20
CA TYR A 145 -23.84 -39.20 -94.93
C TYR A 145 -23.35 -40.36 -94.07
N LEU A 146 -22.98 -41.51 -94.66
CA LEU A 146 -22.41 -42.61 -93.89
C LEU A 146 -21.06 -42.25 -93.27
N GLN A 147 -20.23 -41.48 -93.98
CA GLN A 147 -18.96 -40.97 -93.46
C GLN A 147 -19.19 -39.97 -92.33
N GLU A 148 -20.03 -38.94 -92.55
CA GLU A 148 -20.39 -37.96 -91.52
C GLU A 148 -20.97 -38.62 -90.26
N PHE A 149 -21.76 -39.68 -90.43
CA PHE A 149 -22.30 -40.46 -89.33
C PHE A 149 -21.24 -41.27 -88.57
N ALA A 150 -20.26 -41.85 -89.28
CA ALA A 150 -19.14 -42.54 -88.65
C ALA A 150 -18.25 -41.56 -87.87
N ASP A 151 -18.00 -40.37 -88.44
CA ASP A 151 -17.26 -39.30 -87.78
C ASP A 151 -18.02 -38.78 -86.55
N TYR A 152 -19.33 -38.59 -86.65
CA TYR A 152 -20.19 -38.24 -85.51
C TYR A 152 -20.09 -39.25 -84.37
N LYS A 153 -20.16 -40.56 -84.67
CA LYS A 153 -19.98 -41.63 -83.66
C LYS A 153 -18.62 -41.57 -82.98
N LYS A 154 -17.56 -41.39 -83.77
CA LYS A 154 -16.20 -41.26 -83.25
C LYS A 154 -16.07 -40.05 -82.33
N GLU A 155 -16.68 -38.94 -82.69
CA GLU A 155 -16.67 -37.71 -81.89
C GLU A 155 -17.47 -37.87 -80.58
N GLN A 156 -18.62 -38.55 -80.60
CA GLN A 156 -19.37 -38.88 -79.38
C GLN A 156 -18.55 -39.70 -78.38
N VAL A 157 -17.79 -40.70 -78.86
CA VAL A 157 -16.91 -41.50 -77.99
C VAL A 157 -15.81 -40.63 -77.37
N LYS A 158 -15.16 -39.75 -78.15
CA LYS A 158 -14.16 -38.81 -77.61
C LYS A 158 -14.73 -37.88 -76.56
N GLN A 159 -15.97 -37.39 -76.74
CA GLN A 159 -16.64 -36.54 -75.76
C GLN A 159 -16.86 -37.30 -74.44
N ILE A 160 -17.33 -38.54 -74.52
CA ILE A 160 -17.52 -39.42 -73.35
C ILE A 160 -16.19 -39.65 -72.63
N GLU A 161 -15.10 -39.96 -73.36
CA GLU A 161 -13.76 -40.15 -72.79
C GLU A 161 -13.23 -38.86 -72.13
N SER A 162 -13.46 -37.71 -72.76
CA SER A 162 -13.07 -36.40 -72.22
C SER A 162 -13.80 -36.11 -70.90
N VAL A 163 -15.12 -36.29 -70.85
CA VAL A 163 -15.92 -36.09 -69.63
C VAL A 163 -15.49 -37.07 -68.54
N LYS A 164 -15.25 -38.35 -68.87
CA LYS A 164 -14.72 -39.35 -67.93
C LYS A 164 -13.39 -38.89 -67.33
N LYS A 165 -12.45 -38.43 -68.16
CA LYS A 165 -11.16 -37.91 -67.69
C LYS A 165 -11.31 -36.70 -66.77
N GLN A 166 -12.25 -35.80 -67.06
CA GLN A 166 -12.54 -34.66 -66.19
C GLN A 166 -13.07 -35.11 -64.82
N ILE A 167 -13.94 -36.12 -64.77
CA ILE A 167 -14.43 -36.70 -63.51
C ILE A 167 -13.28 -37.30 -62.69
N GLU A 168 -12.37 -38.04 -63.33
CA GLU A 168 -11.18 -38.61 -62.67
C GLU A 168 -10.30 -37.51 -62.04
N ILE A 169 -9.99 -36.44 -62.80
CA ILE A 169 -9.20 -35.30 -62.31
C ILE A 169 -9.89 -34.60 -61.13
N LYS A 170 -11.21 -34.39 -61.22
CA LYS A 170 -11.99 -33.74 -60.15
C LYS A 170 -12.08 -34.61 -58.90
N THR A 171 -12.18 -35.93 -59.06
CA THR A 171 -12.19 -36.90 -57.96
C THR A 171 -10.84 -36.90 -57.23
N ALA A 172 -9.74 -36.99 -57.96
CA ALA A 172 -8.40 -36.89 -57.37
C ALA A 172 -8.17 -35.57 -56.63
N SER A 173 -8.62 -34.45 -57.22
CA SER A 173 -8.56 -33.13 -56.57
C SER A 173 -9.39 -33.10 -55.28
N LEU A 174 -10.58 -33.68 -55.29
CA LEU A 174 -11.48 -33.72 -54.14
C LEU A 174 -10.87 -34.52 -52.98
N ASP A 175 -10.27 -35.67 -53.27
CA ASP A 175 -9.58 -36.50 -52.27
C ASP A 175 -8.37 -35.79 -51.66
N GLN A 176 -7.59 -35.08 -52.49
CA GLN A 176 -6.49 -34.24 -52.00
C GLN A 176 -6.99 -33.16 -51.03
N ASN A 177 -8.03 -32.39 -51.39
CA ASN A 177 -8.54 -31.32 -50.53
C ASN A 177 -9.17 -31.87 -49.23
N LYS A 178 -9.80 -33.06 -49.26
CA LYS A 178 -10.26 -33.76 -48.05
C LYS A 178 -9.10 -34.16 -47.14
N ALA A 179 -8.01 -34.69 -47.70
CA ALA A 179 -6.82 -35.06 -46.94
C ALA A 179 -6.15 -33.83 -46.29
N GLU A 180 -6.04 -32.72 -47.03
CA GLU A 180 -5.55 -31.43 -46.52
C GLU A 180 -6.43 -30.91 -45.37
N LYS A 181 -7.76 -30.96 -45.52
CA LYS A 181 -8.70 -30.58 -44.46
C LYS A 181 -8.51 -31.40 -43.19
N LEU A 182 -8.32 -32.72 -43.31
CA LEU A 182 -8.08 -33.60 -42.17
C LEU A 182 -6.75 -33.27 -41.46
N LYS A 183 -5.70 -32.90 -42.20
CA LYS A 183 -4.44 -32.44 -41.63
C LYS A 183 -4.63 -31.13 -40.86
N ALA A 184 -5.32 -30.15 -41.43
CA ALA A 184 -5.62 -28.88 -40.79
C ALA A 184 -6.47 -29.05 -39.50
N LEU A 185 -7.46 -29.95 -39.51
CA LEU A 185 -8.26 -30.28 -38.32
C LEU A 185 -7.41 -30.87 -37.20
N LYS A 186 -6.55 -31.85 -37.49
CA LYS A 186 -5.65 -32.43 -36.49
C LYS A 186 -4.68 -31.38 -35.93
N ALA A 187 -4.12 -30.52 -36.77
CA ALA A 187 -3.24 -29.44 -36.33
C ALA A 187 -3.98 -28.45 -35.42
N LYS A 188 -5.22 -28.09 -35.75
CA LYS A 188 -6.08 -27.25 -34.92
C LYS A 188 -6.37 -27.89 -33.55
N GLU A 189 -6.68 -29.18 -33.50
CA GLU A 189 -6.95 -29.90 -32.24
C GLU A 189 -5.73 -29.90 -31.32
N ILE A 190 -4.53 -30.11 -31.88
CA ILE A 190 -3.26 -30.04 -31.14
C ILE A 190 -3.05 -28.64 -30.56
N GLU A 191 -3.28 -27.58 -31.34
CA GLU A 191 -3.13 -26.20 -30.86
C GLU A 191 -4.19 -25.82 -29.81
N ASN A 192 -5.42 -26.31 -29.94
CA ASN A 192 -6.46 -26.16 -28.92
C ASN A 192 -6.08 -26.84 -27.61
N ALA A 193 -5.54 -28.06 -27.65
CA ALA A 193 -5.10 -28.78 -26.47
C ALA A 193 -3.95 -28.02 -25.75
N LYS A 194 -3.00 -27.47 -26.51
CA LYS A 194 -1.94 -26.60 -25.98
C LYS A 194 -2.51 -25.32 -25.34
N LEU A 195 -3.49 -24.68 -25.99
CA LEU A 195 -4.13 -23.48 -25.47
C LEU A 195 -4.84 -23.75 -24.13
N ILE A 196 -5.60 -24.84 -24.02
CA ILE A 196 -6.29 -25.21 -22.76
C ILE A 196 -5.28 -25.44 -21.64
N LYS A 197 -4.14 -26.09 -21.94
CA LYS A 197 -3.06 -26.29 -20.97
C LYS A 197 -2.48 -24.95 -20.51
N GLU A 198 -2.17 -24.05 -21.42
CA GLU A 198 -1.65 -22.71 -21.11
C GLU A 198 -2.65 -21.87 -20.31
N GLU A 199 -3.96 -21.93 -20.62
CA GLU A 199 -5.01 -21.27 -19.84
C GLU A 199 -5.13 -21.85 -18.41
N GLY A 200 -4.88 -23.15 -18.25
CA GLY A 200 -4.77 -23.79 -16.94
C GLY A 200 -3.55 -23.30 -16.15
N GLU A 201 -2.37 -23.29 -16.78
CA GLU A 201 -1.13 -22.78 -16.19
C GLU A 201 -1.25 -21.30 -15.79
N GLU A 202 -1.92 -20.48 -16.62
CA GLU A 202 -2.18 -19.07 -16.32
C GLU A 202 -2.99 -18.90 -15.04
N LYS A 203 -4.10 -19.65 -14.90
CA LYS A 203 -4.99 -19.59 -13.73
C LYS A 203 -4.27 -20.00 -12.45
N VAL A 204 -3.49 -21.08 -12.50
CA VAL A 204 -2.73 -21.57 -11.33
C VAL A 204 -1.68 -20.54 -10.93
N LEU A 205 -0.89 -20.04 -11.88
CA LEU A 205 0.16 -19.04 -11.61
C LEU A 205 -0.44 -17.74 -11.03
N TYR A 206 -1.57 -17.29 -11.55
CA TYR A 206 -2.27 -16.10 -11.03
C TYR A 206 -2.77 -16.32 -9.60
N ALA A 207 -3.38 -17.47 -9.31
CA ALA A 207 -3.90 -17.78 -7.98
C ALA A 207 -2.78 -17.93 -6.93
N GLU A 208 -1.66 -18.54 -7.31
CA GLU A 208 -0.49 -18.70 -6.44
C GLU A 208 0.13 -17.35 -6.08
N LEU A 209 0.39 -16.50 -7.09
CA LEU A 209 0.89 -15.14 -6.88
C LEU A 209 -0.01 -14.31 -5.96
N GLN A 210 -1.33 -14.36 -6.18
CA GLN A 210 -2.29 -13.61 -5.35
C GLN A 210 -2.32 -14.13 -3.90
N LYS A 211 -2.17 -15.44 -3.70
CA LYS A 211 -2.17 -16.06 -2.36
C LYS A 211 -0.89 -15.72 -1.60
N GLU A 212 0.26 -15.77 -2.25
CA GLU A 212 1.55 -15.40 -1.66
C GLU A 212 1.58 -13.91 -1.26
N GLU A 213 1.14 -13.03 -2.15
CA GLU A 213 1.07 -11.59 -1.87
C GLU A 213 0.18 -11.29 -0.65
N LYS A 214 -0.99 -11.92 -0.57
CA LYS A 214 -1.92 -11.76 0.56
C LYS A 214 -1.32 -12.28 1.88
N LYS A 215 -0.67 -13.45 1.87
CA LYS A 215 -0.03 -14.04 3.05
C LYS A 215 1.09 -13.15 3.59
N LEU A 216 2.02 -12.74 2.73
CA LEU A 216 3.15 -11.90 3.13
C LEU A 216 2.68 -10.53 3.63
N THR A 217 1.68 -9.93 2.98
CA THR A 217 1.09 -8.66 3.44
C THR A 217 0.41 -8.81 4.81
N ALA A 218 -0.29 -9.93 5.04
CA ALA A 218 -0.93 -10.21 6.33
C ALA A 218 0.10 -10.43 7.45
N GLU A 219 1.15 -11.22 7.21
CA GLU A 219 2.25 -11.46 8.15
C GLU A 219 3.00 -10.16 8.48
N PHE A 220 3.29 -9.35 7.47
CA PHE A 220 3.92 -8.04 7.65
C PHE A 220 3.06 -7.15 8.56
N ARG A 221 1.74 -7.03 8.28
CA ARG A 221 0.81 -6.23 9.09
C ARG A 221 0.72 -6.75 10.53
N LEU A 222 0.78 -8.07 10.73
CA LEU A 222 0.79 -8.67 12.06
C LEU A 222 2.05 -8.26 12.84
N HIS A 223 3.23 -8.38 12.23
CA HIS A 223 4.49 -7.98 12.86
C HIS A 223 4.54 -6.48 13.16
N GLN A 224 4.01 -5.66 12.25
CA GLN A 224 3.92 -4.22 12.45
C GLN A 224 3.02 -3.87 13.64
N ARG A 225 1.82 -4.47 13.75
CA ARG A 225 0.94 -4.27 14.92
C ARG A 225 1.61 -4.63 16.24
N LYS A 226 2.37 -5.73 16.27
CA LYS A 226 3.12 -6.15 17.46
C LYS A 226 4.23 -5.14 17.83
N ARG A 227 4.93 -4.60 16.82
CA ARG A 227 5.91 -3.51 17.03
C ARG A 227 5.24 -2.27 17.61
N ASP A 228 4.13 -1.83 17.01
CA ASP A 228 3.40 -0.63 17.46
C ASP A 228 2.86 -0.79 18.89
N GLN A 229 2.41 -2.00 19.27
CA GLN A 229 2.01 -2.31 20.66
C GLN A 229 3.18 -2.14 21.64
N ILE A 230 4.37 -2.60 21.28
CA ILE A 230 5.57 -2.45 22.12
C ILE A 230 5.98 -0.98 22.19
N ASP A 231 5.99 -0.28 21.07
CA ASP A 231 6.35 1.15 21.01
C ASP A 231 5.38 1.99 21.84
N ASN A 232 4.07 1.75 21.75
CA ASN A 232 3.07 2.44 22.57
C ASN A 232 3.29 2.20 24.07
N ARG A 233 3.62 0.97 24.46
CA ARG A 233 3.89 0.63 25.87
C ARG A 233 5.17 1.29 26.38
N ILE A 234 6.19 1.44 25.52
CA ILE A 234 7.39 2.23 25.83
C ILE A 234 7.02 3.71 26.00
N GLN A 235 6.14 4.25 25.15
CA GLN A 235 5.68 5.64 25.27
C GLN A 235 4.90 5.88 26.57
N GLU A 236 4.06 4.93 26.99
CA GLU A 236 3.35 5.01 28.27
C GLU A 236 4.33 5.16 29.43
N VAL A 237 5.41 4.37 29.45
CA VAL A 237 6.47 4.46 30.48
C VAL A 237 7.19 5.81 30.42
N ILE A 238 7.56 6.30 29.23
CA ILE A 238 8.20 7.62 29.07
C ILE A 238 7.26 8.74 29.58
N ALA A 239 5.99 8.69 29.19
CA ALA A 239 4.99 9.69 29.57
C ALA A 239 4.70 9.67 31.08
N GLU A 240 4.61 8.49 31.68
CA GLU A 240 4.48 8.34 33.12
C GLU A 240 5.67 8.92 33.87
N GLU A 241 6.89 8.68 33.40
CA GLU A 241 8.09 9.24 34.02
C GLU A 241 8.18 10.76 33.87
N ILE A 242 7.73 11.32 32.72
CA ILE A 242 7.59 12.78 32.54
C ILE A 242 6.54 13.33 33.52
N ARG A 243 5.35 12.69 33.64
CA ARG A 243 4.29 13.12 34.57
C ARG A 243 4.76 13.09 36.02
N LYS A 244 5.45 12.03 36.45
CA LYS A 244 6.02 11.92 37.81
C LYS A 244 7.07 13.00 38.06
N ALA A 245 7.94 13.28 37.08
CA ALA A 245 8.93 14.35 37.18
C ALA A 245 8.26 15.73 37.29
N GLU A 246 7.21 16.00 36.51
CA GLU A 246 6.43 17.24 36.60
C GLU A 246 5.74 17.41 37.95
N ALA A 247 5.12 16.34 38.47
CA ALA A 247 4.44 16.37 39.76
C ALA A 247 5.42 16.64 40.92
N ARG A 248 6.58 15.97 40.93
CA ARG A 248 7.65 16.23 41.92
C ARG A 248 8.13 17.67 41.87
N ARG A 249 8.37 18.20 40.66
CA ARG A 249 8.81 19.58 40.45
C ARG A 249 7.75 20.58 40.91
N ARG A 250 6.48 20.41 40.53
CA ARG A 250 5.37 21.27 40.98
C ARG A 250 5.22 21.24 42.50
N ALA A 251 5.39 20.08 43.13
CA ALA A 251 5.37 19.95 44.58
C ALA A 251 6.56 20.68 45.24
N GLU A 252 7.76 20.59 44.67
CA GLU A 252 8.94 21.28 45.17
C GLU A 252 8.85 22.81 44.99
N GLU A 253 8.37 23.28 43.85
CA GLU A 253 8.10 24.70 43.60
C GLU A 253 7.01 25.24 44.54
N ALA A 254 5.93 24.49 44.75
CA ALA A 254 4.88 24.85 45.70
C ALA A 254 5.42 24.92 47.13
N ARG A 255 6.30 23.97 47.52
CA ARG A 255 7.00 23.99 48.82
C ARG A 255 7.93 25.20 48.95
N ARG A 256 8.73 25.52 47.92
CA ARG A 256 9.61 26.70 47.91
C ARG A 256 8.82 28.00 48.00
N ARG A 257 7.74 28.13 47.23
CA ARG A 257 6.84 29.31 47.28
C ARG A 257 6.14 29.42 48.63
N ALA A 258 5.66 28.32 49.20
CA ALA A 258 5.06 28.31 50.53
C ALA A 258 6.09 28.71 51.60
N ALA A 259 7.33 28.25 51.50
CA ALA A 259 8.42 28.67 52.38
C ALA A 259 8.78 30.15 52.21
N GLU A 260 8.81 30.68 50.98
CA GLU A 260 9.08 32.10 50.72
C GLU A 260 7.94 33.01 51.21
N VAL A 261 6.68 32.60 51.01
CA VAL A 261 5.51 33.31 51.56
C VAL A 261 5.54 33.28 53.08
N ARG A 262 5.88 32.14 53.69
CA ARG A 262 6.03 32.02 55.15
C ARG A 262 7.16 32.91 55.67
N ARG A 263 8.31 32.95 54.99
CA ARG A 263 9.45 33.81 55.35
C ARG A 263 9.08 35.29 55.25
N LYS A 264 8.44 35.71 54.15
CA LYS A 264 7.94 37.09 53.98
C LYS A 264 6.88 37.45 55.02
N ALA A 265 6.02 36.50 55.40
CA ALA A 265 5.03 36.71 56.47
C ALA A 265 5.68 36.82 57.86
N GLU A 266 6.72 36.03 58.15
CA GLU A 266 7.52 36.14 59.38
C GLU A 266 8.31 37.46 59.43
N GLU A 267 8.93 37.88 58.31
CA GLU A 267 9.60 39.18 58.15
C GLU A 267 8.62 40.35 58.34
N ALA A 268 7.40 40.27 57.75
CA ALA A 268 6.36 41.28 57.91
C ALA A 268 5.85 41.38 59.36
N LYS A 269 5.66 40.25 60.05
CA LYS A 269 5.30 40.22 61.48
C LYS A 269 6.39 40.85 62.35
N LEU A 270 7.66 40.60 62.04
CA LEU A 270 8.79 41.20 62.77
C LEU A 270 8.88 42.71 62.53
N ALA A 271 8.65 43.16 61.28
CA ALA A 271 8.58 44.58 60.92
C ALA A 271 7.40 45.29 61.61
N GLU A 272 6.23 44.65 61.70
CA GLU A 272 5.06 45.18 62.43
C GLU A 272 5.33 45.27 63.94
N ALA A 273 6.03 44.30 64.53
CA ALA A 273 6.45 44.34 65.93
C ALA A 273 7.47 45.46 66.22
N LEU A 274 8.42 45.70 65.31
CA LEU A 274 9.37 46.81 65.39
C LEU A 274 8.68 48.17 65.19
N ALA A 275 7.70 48.27 64.28
CA ALA A 275 6.88 49.46 64.10
C ALA A 275 6.05 49.77 65.36
N LYS A 276 5.47 48.76 66.03
CA LYS A 276 4.77 48.92 67.32
C LYS A 276 5.71 49.29 68.47
N LYS A 277 6.97 48.84 68.44
CA LYS A 277 8.00 49.20 69.43
C LYS A 277 8.54 50.62 69.25
N ASN A 278 8.53 51.15 68.01
CA ASN A 278 8.88 52.53 67.72
C ASN A 278 7.70 53.50 67.92
N ALA A 279 6.45 53.03 67.77
CA ALA A 279 5.25 53.80 68.10
C ALA A 279 5.05 54.04 69.62
N SER A 280 5.73 53.31 70.50
CA SER A 280 5.66 53.52 71.96
C SER A 280 6.68 54.53 72.51
N LYS A 281 7.52 55.16 71.67
CA LYS A 281 8.47 56.23 72.06
C LYS A 281 8.16 57.62 71.50
N THR A 282 7.01 57.81 70.85
CA THR A 282 6.59 59.12 70.32
C THR A 282 5.09 59.33 70.58
N ALA A 283 4.69 59.38 71.85
CA ALA A 283 3.35 59.76 72.25
C ALA A 283 3.36 60.38 73.66
N LYS A 284 3.76 61.67 73.76
CA LYS A 284 3.41 62.59 74.87
C LYS A 284 3.81 64.03 74.50
N SER A 285 2.85 64.81 74.01
CA SER A 285 2.56 66.24 74.33
C SER A 285 1.68 66.85 73.21
N ALA A 286 0.36 66.93 73.42
CA ALA A 286 -0.45 68.16 73.62
C ALA A 286 -0.81 68.89 72.30
N THR A 287 -2.00 68.76 71.72
CA THR A 287 -3.33 69.40 71.99
C THR A 287 -3.36 70.96 71.92
N GLN A 288 -3.88 71.47 70.77
CA GLN A 288 -4.72 72.67 70.41
C GLN A 288 -4.97 73.83 71.40
N PRO A 289 -5.31 75.11 70.98
CA PRO A 289 -6.30 75.52 69.94
C PRO A 289 -5.94 76.78 69.07
N SER A 290 -6.37 76.88 67.78
CA SER A 290 -7.53 77.58 67.16
C SER A 290 -7.64 79.11 67.35
N GLU A 291 -7.68 79.87 66.23
CA GLU A 291 -8.63 80.98 65.87
C GLU A 291 -8.21 81.68 64.54
N THR A 292 -9.03 81.60 63.46
CA THR A 292 -9.89 82.66 62.83
C THR A 292 -9.13 83.66 61.91
N GLN A 293 -9.53 84.14 60.72
CA GLN A 293 -10.80 84.32 60.00
C GLN A 293 -10.62 84.26 58.46
N GLN A 294 -11.69 83.80 57.78
CA GLN A 294 -12.44 84.31 56.59
C GLN A 294 -11.67 84.96 55.39
N THR A 295 -12.06 84.81 54.13
CA THR A 295 -13.41 84.95 53.51
C THR A 295 -13.44 84.35 52.08
N THR A 296 -14.58 83.74 51.75
CA THR A 296 -15.37 83.77 50.47
C THR A 296 -14.68 83.36 49.15
N THR A 297 -15.28 82.54 48.29
CA THR A 297 -16.65 82.71 47.75
C THR A 297 -17.16 81.40 47.14
N ALA A 298 -18.45 81.13 47.35
CA ALA A 298 -19.20 79.99 46.85
C ALA A 298 -19.94 80.31 45.55
N GLN A 299 -20.22 79.28 44.74
CA GLN A 299 -21.46 79.02 43.97
C GLN A 299 -21.14 77.84 43.02
N ALA A 300 -21.63 76.62 43.19
CA ALA A 300 -23.02 76.14 43.15
C ALA A 300 -23.72 76.46 41.82
N THR A 301 -23.83 75.44 40.94
CA THR A 301 -25.11 74.93 40.36
C THR A 301 -24.82 73.81 39.37
N ALA A 302 -25.35 72.61 39.66
CA ALA A 302 -25.95 71.74 38.64
C ALA A 302 -27.39 72.26 38.39
N PRO A 303 -28.12 71.89 37.31
CA PRO A 303 -28.70 70.55 37.23
C PRO A 303 -28.92 69.97 35.80
N GLU A 304 -29.29 68.68 35.76
CA GLU A 304 -30.16 68.02 34.74
C GLU A 304 -29.62 67.88 33.29
N GLU A 305 -29.82 66.81 32.52
CA GLU A 305 -30.89 65.81 32.42
C GLU A 305 -30.39 64.61 31.55
N THR A 306 -30.88 63.40 31.83
CA THR A 306 -30.92 62.19 30.95
C THR A 306 -32.29 62.15 30.23
N PRO A 307 -32.60 61.35 29.16
CA PRO A 307 -32.11 60.00 28.81
C PRO A 307 -32.07 59.60 27.29
N THR A 308 -31.52 58.41 26.96
CA THR A 308 -32.00 57.33 26.01
C THR A 308 -30.82 56.53 25.40
N LYS A 309 -30.62 55.20 25.60
CA LYS A 309 -31.35 53.99 25.08
C LYS A 309 -31.39 53.95 23.54
N THR A 310 -31.05 52.93 22.74
CA THR A 310 -30.83 51.45 22.81
C THR A 310 -30.18 51.11 21.44
N THR A 311 -29.19 50.23 21.23
CA THR A 311 -29.26 48.76 21.21
C THR A 311 -27.86 48.13 21.14
N SER A 312 -27.56 47.28 22.11
CA SER A 312 -26.73 46.07 21.95
C SER A 312 -27.61 44.96 21.30
N PRO A 313 -27.07 43.89 20.69
CA PRO A 313 -26.28 42.84 21.37
C PRO A 313 -25.03 42.40 20.56
N ALA A 314 -23.84 42.13 21.11
CA ALA A 314 -23.44 41.19 22.17
C ALA A 314 -23.75 39.71 21.88
N VAL A 315 -22.80 38.98 21.27
CA VAL A 315 -22.34 37.60 21.60
C VAL A 315 -20.98 37.41 20.90
N GLU A 316 -19.87 36.87 21.43
CA GLU A 316 -19.34 36.64 22.77
C GLU A 316 -17.89 36.15 22.51
N LYS A 317 -16.87 36.91 22.95
CA LYS A 317 -15.49 36.40 23.03
C LYS A 317 -15.38 35.64 24.35
N PRO A 318 -15.02 34.35 24.37
CA PRO A 318 -14.51 33.77 25.60
C PRO A 318 -13.08 34.29 25.84
N ARG A 319 -12.89 34.84 27.03
CA ARG A 319 -11.59 35.22 27.61
C ARG A 319 -10.62 34.03 27.53
N PRO A 320 -9.32 34.26 27.27
CA PRO A 320 -8.30 33.34 27.75
C PRO A 320 -8.23 33.51 29.28
N SER A 321 -8.91 32.64 30.02
CA SER A 321 -8.65 32.47 31.44
C SER A 321 -7.24 31.90 31.61
N ASP A 322 -6.43 32.66 32.32
CA ASP A 322 -5.04 32.42 32.70
C ASP A 322 -4.71 30.95 32.98
N ALA A 323 -3.94 30.35 32.06
CA ALA A 323 -3.21 29.11 32.29
C ALA A 323 -1.80 29.20 31.70
N VAL A 324 -1.05 30.25 32.07
CA VAL A 324 0.38 30.46 31.78
C VAL A 324 0.90 31.36 32.92
N SER A 325 2.01 31.19 33.63
CA SER A 325 3.16 30.30 33.61
C SER A 325 3.73 30.31 35.04
N THR A 326 3.90 29.17 35.69
CA THR A 326 4.79 29.07 36.85
C THR A 326 6.15 28.56 36.37
N MET A 327 6.86 29.40 35.62
CA MET A 327 8.27 29.17 35.30
C MET A 327 9.13 30.18 36.04
N THR A 328 10.27 29.73 36.53
CA THR A 328 11.31 30.66 37.02
C THR A 328 11.83 31.51 35.86
N ARG A 329 12.37 32.71 36.14
CA ARG A 329 12.89 33.62 35.10
C ARG A 329 13.95 32.94 34.22
N GLU A 330 14.81 32.13 34.83
CA GLU A 330 15.83 31.35 34.11
C GLU A 330 15.21 30.30 33.17
N GLU A 331 14.18 29.57 33.61
CA GLU A 331 13.51 28.56 32.78
C GLU A 331 12.74 29.20 31.62
N SER A 332 12.15 30.38 31.81
CA SER A 332 11.51 31.12 30.73
C SER A 332 12.53 31.60 29.68
N LEU A 333 13.73 31.98 30.10
CA LEU A 333 14.83 32.35 29.21
C LEU A 333 15.37 31.12 28.45
N LEU A 334 15.56 29.99 29.14
CA LEU A 334 15.93 28.70 28.54
C LEU A 334 14.87 28.21 27.54
N ALA A 335 13.58 28.32 27.88
CA ALA A 335 12.46 28.01 27.00
C ALA A 335 12.45 28.89 25.75
N GLY A 336 12.63 30.20 25.93
CA GLY A 336 12.72 31.17 24.84
C GLY A 336 13.93 30.90 23.94
N GLY A 337 15.11 30.65 24.52
CA GLY A 337 16.33 30.30 23.80
C GLY A 337 16.21 29.00 23.01
N PHE A 338 15.58 27.96 23.58
CA PHE A 338 15.29 26.72 22.86
C PHE A 338 14.32 26.96 21.69
N ALA A 339 13.22 27.67 21.93
CA ALA A 339 12.21 28.00 20.91
C ALA A 339 12.78 28.84 19.75
N ASN A 340 13.63 29.83 20.06
CA ASN A 340 14.26 30.71 19.08
C ASN A 340 15.28 29.97 18.20
N ASN A 341 15.85 28.87 18.70
CA ASN A 341 16.79 28.03 17.96
C ASN A 341 16.11 26.93 17.13
N ARG A 342 14.78 27.00 16.96
CA ARG A 342 14.05 26.06 16.10
C ARG A 342 14.63 26.06 14.67
N GLY A 343 14.95 24.87 14.17
CA GLY A 343 15.57 24.65 12.86
C GLY A 343 17.09 24.90 12.86
N ARG A 344 17.69 25.26 14.00
CA ARG A 344 19.11 25.56 14.16
C ARG A 344 19.80 24.68 15.21
N LEU A 345 19.06 23.82 15.92
CA LEU A 345 19.64 22.93 16.92
C LEU A 345 20.61 21.93 16.28
N PRO A 346 21.77 21.66 16.90
CA PRO A 346 22.68 20.63 16.44
C PRO A 346 22.02 19.25 16.49
N TRP A 347 22.48 18.36 15.61
CA TRP A 347 22.06 16.96 15.66
C TRP A 347 22.46 16.30 16.99
N PRO A 348 21.63 15.37 17.50
CA PRO A 348 21.94 14.63 18.71
C PRO A 348 23.07 13.59 18.52
N VAL A 349 23.56 13.43 17.28
CA VAL A 349 24.72 12.61 16.90
C VAL A 349 25.73 13.46 16.13
N ASP A 350 26.98 13.02 16.02
CA ASP A 350 28.01 13.73 15.26
C ASP A 350 27.99 13.46 13.77
N ARG A 351 27.78 12.21 13.39
CA ARG A 351 27.67 11.78 12.01
C ARG A 351 26.62 10.68 11.93
N GLY A 352 25.73 10.77 10.96
CA GLY A 352 24.67 9.80 10.79
C GLY A 352 23.62 10.24 9.77
N VAL A 353 22.64 9.36 9.55
CA VAL A 353 21.50 9.59 8.66
C VAL A 353 20.20 9.34 9.40
N ILE A 354 19.13 10.04 9.02
CA ILE A 354 17.80 9.77 9.57
C ILE A 354 17.32 8.44 9.00
N SER A 355 17.20 7.41 9.86
CA SER A 355 16.69 6.09 9.49
C SER A 355 15.16 5.99 9.60
N GLY A 356 14.55 6.84 10.41
CA GLY A 356 13.09 6.87 10.59
C GLY A 356 12.61 8.26 10.97
N ARG A 357 11.66 8.80 10.20
CA ARG A 357 11.08 10.13 10.41
C ARG A 357 9.98 10.10 11.44
N PHE A 358 9.63 11.24 12.03
CA PHE A 358 8.51 11.34 12.97
C PHE A 358 7.15 11.30 12.25
N GLY A 359 6.17 10.62 12.85
CA GLY A 359 4.78 10.56 12.38
C GLY A 359 4.50 9.39 11.44
N MET A 360 3.34 9.44 10.78
CA MET A 360 2.91 8.47 9.78
C MET A 360 3.65 8.69 8.47
N GLN A 361 4.35 7.66 8.00
CA GLN A 361 5.04 7.67 6.72
C GLN A 361 4.82 6.37 5.97
N PRO A 362 4.77 6.37 4.63
CA PRO A 362 4.72 5.14 3.87
C PRO A 362 6.01 4.34 4.09
N HIS A 363 5.88 3.02 4.21
CA HIS A 363 7.03 2.13 4.28
C HIS A 363 7.80 2.24 2.96
N PRO A 364 9.13 2.46 2.98
CA PRO A 364 9.92 2.78 1.79
C PRO A 364 9.79 1.70 0.69
N GLU A 365 9.53 0.46 1.09
CA GLU A 365 9.37 -0.66 0.17
C GLU A 365 7.91 -1.07 -0.05
N LEU A 366 6.98 -0.72 0.84
CA LEU A 366 5.60 -1.24 0.80
C LEU A 366 4.63 -0.08 0.61
N ARG A 367 4.19 0.13 -0.64
CA ARG A 367 3.35 1.26 -1.06
C ARG A 367 1.99 1.36 -0.34
N HIS A 368 1.51 0.29 0.28
CA HIS A 368 0.21 0.23 0.99
C HIS A 368 0.35 0.03 2.50
N VAL A 369 1.53 0.31 3.05
CA VAL A 369 1.84 0.16 4.47
C VAL A 369 2.35 1.49 4.99
N THR A 370 1.83 1.95 6.12
CA THR A 370 2.27 3.18 6.80
C THR A 370 2.90 2.84 8.14
N ILE A 371 4.10 3.35 8.40
CA ILE A 371 4.82 3.26 9.68
C ILE A 371 4.50 4.53 10.48
N ASN A 372 4.11 4.40 11.75
CA ASN A 372 3.90 5.55 12.64
C ASN A 372 5.01 5.62 13.70
N ASN A 373 6.05 6.41 13.45
CA ASN A 373 7.17 6.56 14.37
C ASN A 373 6.90 7.69 15.38
N LYS A 374 7.13 7.42 16.67
CA LYS A 374 6.90 8.37 17.77
C LYS A 374 8.11 9.27 18.08
N GLY A 375 9.10 9.30 17.19
CA GLY A 375 10.33 10.08 17.31
C GLY A 375 11.09 10.08 15.99
N THR A 376 12.26 10.70 15.98
CA THR A 376 13.20 10.62 14.87
C THR A 376 14.31 9.65 15.24
N TYR A 377 14.60 8.69 14.36
CA TYR A 377 15.65 7.70 14.53
C TYR A 377 16.88 8.10 13.73
N PHE A 378 18.04 8.11 14.38
CA PHE A 378 19.32 8.46 13.78
C PHE A 378 20.21 7.23 13.73
N ARG A 379 20.61 6.81 12.53
CA ARG A 379 21.56 5.73 12.32
C ARG A 379 22.97 6.30 12.19
N ALA A 380 23.89 5.78 12.98
CA ALA A 380 25.28 6.21 13.06
C ALA A 380 26.23 5.00 13.16
N PRO A 381 27.54 5.19 12.89
CA PRO A 381 28.54 4.14 13.09
C PRO A 381 28.59 3.63 14.53
N SER A 382 29.06 2.40 14.71
CA SER A 382 29.30 1.81 16.03
C SER A 382 30.14 2.72 16.93
N GLY A 383 29.80 2.78 18.22
CA GLY A 383 30.52 3.60 19.20
C GLY A 383 30.18 5.09 19.20
N THR A 384 29.25 5.54 18.36
CA THR A 384 28.81 6.94 18.33
C THR A 384 28.19 7.37 19.67
N LYS A 385 28.55 8.58 20.11
CA LYS A 385 28.06 9.19 21.36
C LYS A 385 26.84 10.05 21.08
N ALA A 386 25.80 9.90 21.90
CA ALA A 386 24.66 10.81 21.92
C ALA A 386 25.06 12.13 22.58
N ARG A 387 24.57 13.24 22.04
CA ARG A 387 24.91 14.60 22.48
C ARG A 387 23.66 15.43 22.73
N ALA A 388 23.72 16.29 23.76
CA ALA A 388 22.63 17.20 24.09
C ALA A 388 22.43 18.22 22.96
N VAL A 389 21.21 18.39 22.48
CA VAL A 389 20.92 19.34 21.39
C VAL A 389 20.92 20.80 21.86
N TYR A 390 20.73 21.04 23.16
CA TYR A 390 20.69 22.37 23.75
C TYR A 390 21.11 22.33 25.22
N GLU A 391 21.43 23.48 25.80
CA GLU A 391 21.71 23.59 27.24
C GLU A 391 20.45 23.30 28.07
N GLY A 392 20.59 22.60 29.19
CA GLY A 392 19.44 22.19 30.00
C GLY A 392 19.83 21.43 31.26
N VAL A 393 18.84 20.89 31.95
CA VAL A 393 19.04 20.09 33.17
C VAL A 393 18.52 18.68 32.96
N VAL A 394 19.30 17.68 33.34
CA VAL A 394 18.90 16.28 33.27
C VAL A 394 17.85 16.02 34.35
N THR A 395 16.61 15.76 33.96
CA THR A 395 15.52 15.53 34.92
C THR A 395 15.44 14.08 35.38
N ARG A 396 15.79 13.14 34.50
CA ARG A 396 15.64 11.72 34.77
C ARG A 396 16.54 10.88 33.87
N ARG A 397 17.08 9.80 34.42
CA ARG A 397 17.67 8.68 33.69
C ARG A 397 16.93 7.42 34.10
N PHE A 398 16.42 6.68 33.13
CA PHE A 398 15.71 5.43 33.41
C PHE A 398 15.97 4.40 32.32
N ALA A 399 15.88 3.13 32.68
CA ALA A 399 15.92 2.06 31.70
C ALA A 399 14.58 2.05 30.95
N LEU A 400 14.63 2.15 29.62
CA LEU A 400 13.46 1.89 28.80
C LEU A 400 13.27 0.38 28.68
N PRO A 401 12.08 -0.14 29.01
CA PRO A 401 11.78 -1.54 28.77
C PRO A 401 12.03 -1.90 27.30
N GLY A 402 12.95 -2.84 27.05
CA GLY A 402 13.30 -3.28 25.69
C GLY A 402 14.14 -2.33 24.83
N SER A 403 14.60 -1.17 25.33
CA SER A 403 15.19 -0.10 24.48
C SER A 403 16.38 0.65 25.12
N GLY A 404 17.23 -0.07 25.85
CA GLY A 404 18.40 0.51 26.52
C GLY A 404 18.02 1.51 27.62
N SER A 405 18.90 2.47 27.89
CA SER A 405 18.61 3.58 28.79
C SER A 405 18.06 4.78 28.02
N ALA A 406 17.21 5.57 28.69
CA ALA A 406 16.81 6.89 28.25
C ALA A 406 17.26 7.97 29.23
N VAL A 407 17.56 9.13 28.66
CA VAL A 407 17.85 10.36 29.39
C VAL A 407 16.84 11.41 28.94
N ILE A 408 16.26 12.11 29.90
CA ILE A 408 15.37 13.27 29.67
C ILE A 408 16.11 14.52 30.10
N ILE A 409 16.21 15.49 29.19
CA ILE A 409 16.79 16.81 29.46
C ILE A 409 15.70 17.87 29.31
N GLN A 410 15.59 18.73 30.31
CA GLN A 410 14.66 19.87 30.35
C GLN A 410 15.33 21.13 29.80
N HIS A 411 14.62 21.83 28.93
CA HIS A 411 14.97 23.12 28.34
C HIS A 411 13.82 24.11 28.53
N GLY A 412 13.48 24.45 29.77
CA GLY A 412 12.33 25.31 30.08
C GLY A 412 10.98 24.60 29.92
N ASN A 413 10.17 24.92 28.90
CA ASN A 413 8.91 24.22 28.60
C ASN A 413 9.04 23.05 27.61
N TYR A 414 10.25 22.84 27.07
CA TYR A 414 10.58 21.73 26.19
C TYR A 414 11.37 20.66 26.93
N ARG A 415 11.19 19.41 26.51
CA ARG A 415 12.02 18.27 26.94
C ARG A 415 12.54 17.53 25.73
N THR A 416 13.77 17.07 25.83
CA THR A 416 14.37 16.17 24.85
C THR A 416 14.58 14.82 25.49
N VAL A 417 14.19 13.76 24.78
CA VAL A 417 14.36 12.36 25.23
C VAL A 417 15.34 11.69 24.29
N TYR A 418 16.40 11.12 24.86
CA TYR A 418 17.42 10.38 24.15
C TYR A 418 17.31 8.93 24.60
N GLY A 419 16.74 8.07 23.76
CA GLY A 419 16.52 6.65 24.03
C GLY A 419 17.48 5.75 23.26
N ASN A 420 17.53 4.47 23.62
CA ASN A 420 18.45 3.48 23.07
C ASN A 420 19.93 3.73 23.39
N LEU A 421 20.22 4.22 24.59
CA LEU A 421 21.59 4.38 25.08
C LEU A 421 22.09 3.08 25.74
N SER A 422 23.32 2.66 25.42
CA SER A 422 23.98 1.52 26.07
C SER A 422 24.59 1.92 27.41
N SER A 423 25.22 3.10 27.47
CA SER A 423 25.77 3.70 28.67
C SER A 423 25.38 5.17 28.75
N VAL A 424 25.21 5.68 29.98
CA VAL A 424 24.83 7.07 30.23
C VAL A 424 25.94 7.73 31.05
N TYR A 425 26.40 8.90 30.59
CA TYR A 425 27.52 9.61 31.21
C TYR A 425 27.08 10.68 32.21
N VAL A 426 25.83 11.12 32.14
CA VAL A 426 25.28 12.22 32.96
C VAL A 426 24.43 11.72 34.12
N ARG A 427 24.31 12.54 35.17
CA ARG A 427 23.52 12.28 36.40
C ARG A 427 22.23 13.09 36.44
N GLU A 428 21.25 12.61 37.21
CA GLU A 428 20.01 13.36 37.45
C GLU A 428 20.34 14.64 38.22
N GLY A 429 19.77 15.77 37.78
CA GLY A 429 20.05 17.12 38.30
C GLY A 429 21.25 17.82 37.67
N GLU A 430 22.05 17.13 36.84
CA GLU A 430 23.22 17.72 36.19
C GLU A 430 22.81 18.75 35.11
N ARG A 431 23.48 19.91 35.06
CA ARG A 431 23.33 20.88 33.99
C ARG A 431 24.24 20.50 32.82
N VAL A 432 23.66 20.38 31.64
CA VAL A 432 24.37 20.01 30.41
C VAL A 432 24.41 21.18 29.43
N SER A 433 25.49 21.29 28.67
CA SER A 433 25.66 22.27 27.60
C SER A 433 25.30 21.69 26.24
N ALA A 434 25.01 22.55 25.26
CA ALA A 434 24.80 22.12 23.88
C ALA A 434 26.04 21.35 23.35
N ARG A 435 25.79 20.24 22.63
CA ARG A 435 26.79 19.29 22.10
C ARG A 435 27.57 18.47 23.15
N GLN A 436 27.28 18.61 24.44
CA GLN A 436 27.88 17.76 25.47
C GLN A 436 27.48 16.30 25.27
N ALA A 437 28.43 15.38 25.40
CA ALA A 437 28.16 13.94 25.31
C ALA A 437 27.38 13.47 26.55
N ILE A 438 26.22 12.83 26.32
CA ILE A 438 25.30 12.39 27.39
C ILE A 438 25.27 10.88 27.57
N GLY A 439 25.74 10.12 26.58
CA GLY A 439 25.81 8.67 26.64
C GLY A 439 26.29 8.05 25.33
N GLN A 440 26.48 6.74 25.34
CA GLN A 440 26.82 5.95 24.15
C GLN A 440 25.56 5.32 23.57
N ILE A 441 25.43 5.34 22.25
CA ILE A 441 24.28 4.74 21.56
C ILE A 441 24.46 3.22 21.54
N PHE A 442 23.39 2.49 21.76
CA PHE A 442 23.40 1.03 21.62
C PHE A 442 23.70 0.65 20.17
N THR A 443 24.71 -0.20 19.99
CA THR A 443 25.08 -0.77 18.69
C THR A 443 24.59 -2.20 18.62
N ASP A 444 23.91 -2.52 17.52
CA ASP A 444 23.50 -3.89 17.24
C ASP A 444 24.71 -4.71 16.75
N ALA A 445 24.94 -5.86 17.38
CA ALA A 445 26.15 -6.67 17.16
C ALA A 445 26.18 -7.36 15.78
N GLU A 446 25.04 -7.48 15.11
CA GLU A 446 24.87 -8.26 13.87
C GLU A 446 24.93 -7.34 12.64
N SER A 447 24.34 -6.16 12.75
CA SER A 447 24.39 -5.12 11.71
C SER A 447 25.57 -4.14 11.86
N GLY A 448 26.18 -4.05 13.04
CA GLY A 448 27.23 -3.08 13.37
C GLY A 448 26.74 -1.62 13.38
N GLN A 449 25.42 -1.40 13.33
CA GLN A 449 24.81 -0.08 13.27
C GLN A 449 24.35 0.38 14.66
N ALA A 450 24.59 1.65 14.99
CA ALA A 450 24.04 2.29 16.17
C ALA A 450 22.81 3.12 15.79
N GLU A 451 21.70 2.98 16.53
CA GLU A 451 20.48 3.74 16.25
C GLU A 451 20.00 4.50 17.49
N LEU A 452 19.97 5.83 17.43
CA LEU A 452 19.48 6.68 18.51
C LEU A 452 18.00 7.02 18.28
N GLN A 453 17.17 6.84 19.30
CA GLN A 453 15.80 7.36 19.30
C GLN A 453 15.78 8.75 19.94
N PHE A 454 15.38 9.75 19.17
CA PHE A 454 15.28 11.13 19.64
C PHE A 454 13.84 11.63 19.60
N GLN A 455 13.38 12.25 20.70
CA GLN A 455 12.05 12.84 20.79
C GLN A 455 12.13 14.24 21.38
N ILE A 456 11.23 15.12 20.96
CA ILE A 456 11.02 16.43 21.56
C ILE A 456 9.59 16.50 22.08
N TRP A 457 9.44 16.97 23.29
CA TRP A 457 8.16 17.18 23.97
C TRP A 457 7.99 18.65 24.31
N ARG A 458 6.79 19.18 24.08
CA ARG A 458 6.36 20.50 24.54
C ARG A 458 5.26 20.28 25.57
N GLY A 459 5.57 20.49 26.85
CA GLY A 459 4.71 20.02 27.95
C GLY A 459 4.49 18.51 27.88
N SER A 460 3.24 18.08 27.72
CA SER A 460 2.83 16.67 27.60
C SER A 460 2.64 16.18 26.15
N SER A 461 2.90 17.01 25.14
CA SER A 461 2.70 16.65 23.72
C SER A 461 4.02 16.47 22.99
N MET A 462 4.14 15.42 22.18
CA MET A 462 5.28 15.21 21.29
C MET A 462 5.21 16.18 20.10
N VAL A 463 6.37 16.66 19.65
CA VAL A 463 6.50 17.50 18.45
C VAL A 463 7.54 16.88 17.51
N ASN A 464 7.38 17.13 16.20
CA ASN A 464 8.30 16.60 15.19
C ASN A 464 9.73 17.13 15.40
N PRO A 465 10.71 16.28 15.78
CA PRO A 465 12.08 16.72 16.04
C PRO A 465 12.81 17.27 14.82
N GLU A 466 12.50 16.80 13.61
CA GLU A 466 13.17 17.27 12.38
C GLU A 466 12.94 18.76 12.12
N SER A 467 11.82 19.31 12.58
CA SER A 467 11.54 20.76 12.43
C SER A 467 12.37 21.64 13.38
N TRP A 468 13.15 21.04 14.28
CA TRP A 468 13.97 21.73 15.28
C TRP A 468 15.47 21.62 14.99
N LEU A 469 15.88 20.56 14.30
CA LEU A 469 17.28 20.27 14.00
C LEU A 469 17.73 21.02 12.74
N ARG A 470 18.99 21.47 12.74
CA ARG A 470 19.65 22.08 11.58
C ARG A 470 19.92 21.02 10.53
N ARG A 471 19.52 21.23 9.28
CA ARG A 471 19.84 20.33 8.16
C ARG A 471 21.32 20.39 7.79
#